data_AF-A0A3D5H5G5-F1
#
_entry.id   AF-A0A3D5H5G5-F1
#
_cell.length_a   1.000
_cell.length_b   1.000
_cell.length_c   1.000
_cell.angle_alpha   90.00
_cell.angle_beta   90.00
_cell.angle_gamma   90.00
#
_symmetry.space_group_name_H-M   'P 1'
#
loop_
_entity.id
_entity.type
_entity.pdbx_description
1 polymer ?
#
loop_
_entity_poly.entity_id
_entity_poly.type
_entity_poly.pdbx_seq_one_letter_code
_entity_poly.pdbx_strand_id
1 'polypeptide(L)' 'MTSPLSTSIDVKHDVSLSSLTTIGLGGNARYFVACRTVDHIHEALKFSHARHLRTQVLGGGSNV' A
#
# COMPACT_ATOMS: atom_id res chain seq x y z
N MET A 1 -19.46 -19.77 -12.19
CA MET A 1 -18.43 -18.97 -12.88
C MET A 1 -18.36 -17.62 -12.19
N THR A 2 -17.52 -17.49 -11.17
CA THR A 2 -17.27 -16.22 -10.47
C THR A 2 -16.37 -15.36 -11.37
N SER A 3 -16.87 -14.20 -11.78
CA SER A 3 -16.08 -13.18 -12.47
C SER A 3 -14.83 -12.85 -11.64
N PRO A 4 -13.62 -12.71 -12.23
CA PRO A 4 -12.46 -12.27 -11.47
C PRO A 4 -12.75 -10.87 -10.94
N LEU A 5 -12.73 -10.73 -9.61
CA LEU A 5 -12.71 -9.41 -8.96
C LEU A 5 -11.56 -8.62 -9.58
N SER A 6 -11.85 -7.39 -10.01
CA SER A 6 -10.85 -6.52 -10.64
C SER A 6 -9.57 -6.48 -9.81
N THR A 7 -8.48 -6.96 -10.39
CA THR A 7 -7.16 -7.10 -9.74
C THR A 7 -6.40 -5.77 -9.69
N SER A 8 -7.00 -4.69 -10.17
CA SER A 8 -6.32 -3.41 -10.34
C SER A 8 -6.08 -2.71 -9.00
N ILE A 9 -4.82 -2.37 -8.72
CA ILE A 9 -4.42 -1.57 -7.57
C ILE A 9 -4.44 -0.07 -7.90
N ASP A 10 -4.88 0.75 -6.95
CA ASP A 10 -4.74 2.22 -7.01
C ASP A 10 -3.41 2.63 -6.36
N VAL A 11 -2.43 2.96 -7.19
CA VAL A 11 -1.10 3.41 -6.73
C VAL A 11 -1.12 4.93 -6.60
N LYS A 12 -1.10 5.39 -5.35
CA LYS A 12 -0.97 6.82 -5.02
C LYS A 12 0.48 7.19 -4.83
N HIS A 13 0.80 8.44 -5.15
CA HIS A 13 2.14 9.00 -5.00
C HIS A 13 2.14 10.06 -3.91
N ASP A 14 3.29 10.21 -3.22
CA ASP A 14 3.54 11.29 -2.26
C ASP A 14 2.47 11.42 -1.16
N VAL A 15 2.10 10.29 -0.57
CA VAL A 15 1.04 10.22 0.46
C VAL A 15 1.64 10.45 1.84
N SER A 16 1.18 11.47 2.56
CA SER A 16 1.57 11.71 3.96
C SER A 16 1.14 10.54 4.84
N LEU A 17 2.10 9.95 5.58
CA LEU A 17 1.81 8.87 6.52
C LEU A 17 1.31 9.37 7.88
N SER A 18 1.43 10.67 8.17
CA SER A 18 0.99 11.24 9.46
C SER A 18 -0.49 10.99 9.77
N SER A 19 -1.37 10.97 8.75
CA SER A 19 -2.80 10.66 8.91
C SER A 19 -3.09 9.17 9.06
N LEU A 20 -2.08 8.31 8.92
CA LEU A 20 -2.19 6.85 8.96
C LEU A 20 -1.46 6.25 10.17
N THR A 21 -0.90 7.07 11.07
CA THR A 21 -0.28 6.64 12.32
C THR A 21 -1.00 7.24 13.52
N THR A 22 -1.04 6.52 14.65
CA THR A 22 -1.75 7.01 15.84
C THR A 22 -1.02 8.16 16.54
N ILE A 23 0.30 8.24 16.38
CA ILE A 23 1.11 9.36 16.91
C ILE A 23 0.99 10.62 16.05
N GLY A 24 0.40 10.54 14.86
CA GLY A 24 0.22 11.69 13.97
C GLY A 24 1.50 12.15 13.28
N LEU A 25 2.52 11.29 13.22
CA LEU A 25 3.82 11.57 12.60
C LEU A 25 4.12 10.59 11.47
N GLY A 26 4.96 11.01 10.54
CA GLY A 26 5.37 10.21 9.39
C GLY A 26 5.56 11.08 8.16
N GLY A 27 6.66 10.86 7.43
CA GLY A 27 6.91 11.56 6.17
C GLY A 27 6.00 11.07 5.04
N ASN A 28 6.30 11.49 3.81
CA ASN A 28 5.54 11.05 2.65
C ASN A 28 6.05 9.69 2.14
N ALA A 29 5.12 8.76 1.93
CA ALA A 29 5.38 7.54 1.20
C ALA A 29 5.51 7.86 -0.30
N ARG A 30 6.63 7.45 -0.91
CA ARG A 30 6.85 7.61 -2.37
C ARG A 30 5.73 6.98 -3.19
N TYR A 31 5.26 5.81 -2.76
CA TYR A 31 4.11 5.11 -3.30
C TYR A 31 3.27 4.56 -2.15
N PHE A 32 1.95 4.61 -2.28
CA PHE A 32 1.00 4.08 -1.31
C PHE A 32 -0.11 3.31 -2.02
N VAL A 33 -0.42 2.11 -1.54
CA VAL A 33 -1.50 1.26 -2.06
C VAL A 33 -2.36 0.77 -0.90
N ALA A 34 -3.65 1.08 -0.94
CA ALA A 34 -4.62 0.53 0.01
C ALA A 34 -5.10 -0.85 -0.46
N CYS A 35 -4.66 -1.90 0.23
CA CYS A 35 -5.03 -3.28 -0.09
C CYS A 35 -6.31 -3.69 0.67
N ARG A 36 -7.35 -4.14 -0.03
CA ARG A 36 -8.62 -4.61 0.57
C ARG A 36 -8.85 -6.11 0.35
N THR A 37 -8.03 -6.74 -0.48
CA THR A 37 -8.07 -8.17 -0.81
C THR A 37 -6.65 -8.71 -0.86
N VAL A 38 -6.52 -10.04 -0.83
CA VAL A 38 -5.23 -10.72 -1.03
C VAL A 38 -4.64 -10.39 -2.40
N ASP A 39 -5.48 -10.31 -3.44
CA ASP A 39 -5.05 -9.97 -4.80
C ASP A 39 -4.41 -8.58 -4.89
N HIS A 40 -4.92 -7.58 -4.15
CA HIS A 40 -4.27 -6.25 -4.09
C HIS A 40 -2.84 -6.35 -3.54
N ILE A 41 -2.61 -7.23 -2.56
CA ILE A 41 -1.27 -7.43 -1.99
C ILE A 41 -0.34 -8.05 -3.03
N HIS A 42 -0.81 -9.09 -3.75
CA HIS A 42 -0.02 -9.71 -4.82
C HIS A 42 0.39 -8.70 -5.89
N GLU A 43 -0.55 -7.89 -6.37
CA GLU A 43 -0.26 -6.88 -7.41
C GLU A 43 0.63 -5.74 -6.88
N ALA A 44 0.46 -5.31 -5.64
CA ALA A 44 1.32 -4.30 -5.02
C ALA A 44 2.78 -4.78 -4.88
N LEU A 45 2.98 -6.04 -4.50
CA LEU A 45 4.30 -6.65 -4.41
C LEU A 45 4.94 -6.88 -5.78
N LYS A 46 4.16 -7.27 -6.80
CA LYS A 46 4.65 -7.30 -8.19
C LYS A 46 5.09 -5.92 -8.67
N PHE A 47 4.30 -4.88 -8.37
CA PHE A 47 4.61 -3.50 -8.71
C PHE A 47 5.93 -3.03 -8.06
N SER A 48 6.14 -3.33 -6.77
CA SER A 48 7.36 -2.95 -6.06
C SER A 48 8.58 -3.72 -6.55
N HIS A 49 8.44 -5.03 -6.76
CA HIS A 49 9.51 -5.90 -7.27
C HIS A 49 10.02 -5.45 -8.64
N ALA A 50 9.11 -5.19 -9.59
CA ALA A 50 9.46 -4.74 -10.94
C ALA A 50 10.20 -3.39 -10.98
N ARG A 51 10.10 -2.59 -9.91
CA ARG A 51 10.75 -1.28 -9.77
C ARG A 51 11.88 -1.27 -8.73
N HIS A 52 12.24 -2.43 -8.19
CA HIS A 52 13.26 -2.58 -7.13
C HIS A 52 13.02 -1.66 -5.92
N LEU A 53 11.77 -1.53 -5.50
CA LEU A 53 11.38 -0.68 -4.37
C LEU A 53 11.43 -1.46 -3.06
N ARG A 54 11.95 -0.82 -1.99
CA ARG A 54 11.73 -1.34 -0.63
C ARG A 54 10.25 -1.20 -0.29
N THR A 55 9.67 -2.24 0.31
CA THR A 55 8.27 -2.29 0.71
C THR A 55 8.17 -2.33 2.24
N GLN A 56 7.29 -1.50 2.79
CA GLN A 56 6.90 -1.51 4.20
C GLN A 56 5.39 -1.77 4.27
N VAL A 57 4.97 -2.67 5.16
CA VAL A 57 3.56 -2.94 5.41
C VAL A 57 3.09 -2.12 6.60
N LEU A 58 1.99 -1.40 6.41
CA LEU A 58 1.34 -0.59 7.45
C LEU A 58 -0.04 -1.19 7.75
N GLY A 59 -0.27 -1.56 9.01
CA GLY A 59 -1.59 -1.91 9.53
C GLY A 59 -2.34 -0.66 9.99
N GLY A 60 -2.79 -0.64 11.25
CA GLY A 60 -3.41 0.55 11.86
C GLY A 60 -2.43 1.67 12.26
N GLY A 61 -1.13 1.50 12.03
CA GLY A 61 -0.11 2.52 12.31
C GLY A 61 0.08 2.88 13.78
N SER A 62 -0.26 1.98 14.71
CA SER A 62 -0.14 2.21 16.15
C SER A 62 1.26 1.99 16.72
N ASN A 63 2.14 1.32 15.97
CA ASN A 63 3.52 1.04 16.35
C ASN A 63 4.41 0.99 15.10
N VAL A 64 4.57 2.14 14.47
CA VAL A 64 5.40 2.34 13.28
C VAL A 64 6.36 3.48 13.53
#